data_AF-A0A4R8QNY9-F1
#
_entry.id   AF-A0A4R8QNY9-F1
#
_cell.length_a   1.000
_cell.length_b   1.000
_cell.length_c   1.000
_cell.angle_alpha   90.00
_cell.angle_beta   90.00
_cell.angle_gamma   90.00
#
_symmetry.space_group_name_H-M   'P 1'
#
loop_
_entity.id
_entity.type
_entity.pdbx_description
1 polymer ?
#
loop_
_entity_poly.entity_id
_entity_poly.type
_entity_poly.pdbx_seq_one_letter_code
_entity_poly.pdbx_strand_id
1 'polypeptide(L)'
;MHNHLVHHALTLVALGANSDQVRHFYDINTPYQRPAVPINEGVFGNLSQSSVYKKSLGNEDNYTSFLRFFESEIAAKGVPGVLQEYMFAEDFKSDDMFVRMYMGLLHPLIHLGFGVEFNQPAIVAEALAQAAVHSDDYFFTFFHEADALAKRPGVPKKSLAELVDLAAADENCRKAANSDMFDKMLDGVLKNAKAEFLNLAVQYRVEEDEIQVRTAELCNATAYITVGAQRLNKSPRMDFFLLHSLNVSIFHGVFAKQTWIPNSAKARLLTHTGRLALLTHISMGAPALNLDVVRNYKAVNTESSWKTVIERAVNHPDDGHAAKTIRALKYAEQVTAPYTGRAEFRVNGGDFLKAGVAIVDTLNPKGGKAGPYEDESWIRGAGFDDVWDNVPNA
;
A
#
# COMPACT_ATOMS: atom_id res chain seq x y z
N MET A 1 -4.67 -13.00 -6.50
CA MET A 1 -4.58 -11.82 -7.39
C MET A 1 -5.82 -10.98 -7.18
N HIS A 2 -5.66 -9.69 -6.90
CA HIS A 2 -6.76 -8.79 -6.55
C HIS A 2 -7.23 -8.01 -7.77
N ASN A 3 -8.49 -7.61 -7.77
CA ASN A 3 -9.07 -6.85 -8.88
C ASN A 3 -8.66 -5.37 -8.77
N HIS A 4 -7.90 -4.89 -9.76
CA HIS A 4 -7.46 -3.49 -9.85
C HIS A 4 -8.40 -2.58 -10.66
N LEU A 5 -9.45 -3.10 -11.31
CA LEU A 5 -10.35 -2.30 -12.16
C LEU A 5 -10.94 -1.10 -11.42
N VAL A 6 -11.48 -1.33 -10.21
CA VAL A 6 -12.06 -0.28 -9.38
C VAL A 6 -10.99 0.74 -8.96
N HIS A 7 -9.81 0.25 -8.58
CA HIS A 7 -8.70 1.11 -8.18
C HIS A 7 -8.27 2.02 -9.33
N HIS A 8 -8.12 1.45 -10.53
CA HIS A 8 -7.69 2.17 -11.71
C HIS A 8 -8.76 3.18 -12.14
N ALA A 9 -10.01 2.74 -12.32
CA ALA A 9 -11.11 3.60 -12.77
C ALA A 9 -11.31 4.82 -11.86
N LEU A 10 -11.36 4.62 -10.53
CA LEU A 10 -11.54 5.72 -9.58
C LEU A 10 -10.31 6.64 -9.52
N THR A 11 -9.10 6.09 -9.68
CA THR A 11 -7.89 6.91 -9.77
C THR A 11 -7.90 7.79 -11.00
N LEU A 12 -8.28 7.24 -12.16
CA LEU A 12 -8.39 8.00 -13.42
C LEU A 12 -9.40 9.15 -13.27
N VAL A 13 -10.57 8.88 -12.67
CA VAL A 13 -11.57 9.92 -12.37
C VAL A 13 -10.99 11.00 -11.45
N ALA A 14 -10.31 10.63 -10.36
CA ALA A 14 -9.67 11.61 -9.46
C ALA A 14 -8.56 12.43 -10.12
N LEU A 15 -7.92 11.89 -11.16
CA LEU A 15 -6.90 12.58 -11.95
C LEU A 15 -7.49 13.40 -13.11
N GLY A 16 -8.81 13.39 -13.32
CA GLY A 16 -9.50 14.18 -14.34
C GLY A 16 -9.58 13.51 -15.71
N ALA A 17 -9.45 12.19 -15.78
CA ALA A 17 -9.68 11.44 -17.01
C ALA A 17 -11.13 11.58 -17.48
N ASN A 18 -11.34 11.60 -18.80
CA ASN A 18 -12.68 11.60 -19.38
C ASN A 18 -13.30 10.19 -19.41
N SER A 19 -14.59 10.10 -19.73
CA SER A 19 -15.33 8.83 -19.76
C SER A 19 -14.75 7.80 -20.73
N ASP A 20 -14.20 8.25 -21.85
CA ASP A 20 -13.65 7.36 -22.88
C ASP A 20 -12.33 6.75 -22.42
N GLN A 21 -11.48 7.54 -21.75
CA GLN A 21 -10.26 7.05 -21.12
C GLN A 21 -10.57 6.03 -20.02
N VAL A 22 -11.52 6.34 -19.14
CA VAL A 22 -11.91 5.41 -18.07
C VAL A 22 -12.45 4.09 -18.65
N ARG A 23 -13.34 4.17 -19.66
CA ARG A 23 -13.88 3.00 -20.34
C ARG A 23 -12.78 2.19 -21.04
N HIS A 24 -11.89 2.85 -21.77
CA HIS A 24 -10.79 2.20 -22.48
C HIS A 24 -9.95 1.33 -21.54
N PHE A 25 -9.50 1.87 -20.40
CA PHE A 25 -8.69 1.10 -19.45
C PHE A 25 -9.49 0.08 -18.65
N TYR A 26 -10.79 0.31 -18.43
CA TYR A 26 -11.67 -0.71 -17.88
C TYR A 26 -11.75 -1.93 -18.81
N ASP A 27 -11.96 -1.70 -20.11
CA ASP A 27 -12.10 -2.75 -21.11
C ASP A 27 -10.79 -3.54 -21.30
N ILE A 28 -9.63 -2.88 -21.30
CA ILE A 28 -8.31 -3.55 -21.41
C ILE A 28 -8.01 -4.43 -20.18
N ASN A 29 -8.45 -4.02 -19.00
CA ASN A 29 -8.17 -4.72 -17.74
C ASN A 29 -9.27 -5.74 -17.36
N THR A 30 -10.35 -5.83 -18.13
CA THR A 30 -11.44 -6.79 -17.89
C THR A 30 -11.05 -8.25 -18.18
N PRO A 31 -10.29 -8.58 -19.25
CA PRO A 31 -10.01 -9.97 -19.62
C PRO A 31 -9.24 -10.81 -18.59
N TYR A 32 -8.43 -10.20 -17.70
CA TYR A 32 -7.72 -10.97 -16.67
C TYR A 32 -8.57 -11.25 -15.42
N GLN A 33 -9.80 -10.73 -15.35
CA GLN A 33 -10.69 -10.97 -14.22
C GLN A 33 -11.04 -12.46 -14.11
N ARG A 34 -11.10 -12.95 -12.87
CA ARG A 34 -11.59 -14.30 -12.61
C ARG A 34 -13.11 -14.35 -12.72
N PRO A 35 -13.70 -15.48 -13.16
CA PRO A 35 -15.14 -15.69 -13.02
C PRO A 35 -15.58 -15.50 -11.57
N ALA A 36 -16.78 -14.95 -11.39
CA ALA A 36 -17.37 -14.80 -10.06
C ALA A 36 -17.53 -16.18 -9.41
N VAL A 37 -17.10 -16.30 -8.15
CA VAL A 37 -17.32 -17.50 -7.35
C VAL A 37 -18.81 -17.62 -7.03
N PRO A 38 -19.46 -18.79 -7.18
CA PRO A 38 -20.85 -18.96 -6.77
C PRO A 38 -21.07 -18.69 -5.28
N ILE A 39 -22.29 -18.30 -4.90
CA ILE A 39 -22.66 -18.19 -3.48
C ILE A 39 -22.64 -19.58 -2.86
N ASN A 40 -21.94 -19.73 -1.73
CA ASN A 40 -22.08 -20.89 -0.87
C ASN A 40 -23.27 -20.66 0.08
N GLU A 41 -24.44 -21.20 -0.28
CA GLU A 41 -25.70 -21.02 0.45
C GLU A 41 -25.63 -21.52 1.91
N GLY A 42 -24.88 -22.59 2.16
CA GLY A 42 -24.68 -23.13 3.51
C GLY A 42 -23.90 -22.18 4.44
N VAL A 43 -23.04 -21.35 3.85
CA VAL A 43 -22.28 -20.32 4.57
C VAL A 43 -23.09 -19.02 4.66
N PHE A 44 -23.55 -18.48 3.53
CA PHE A 44 -24.18 -17.15 3.45
C PHE A 44 -25.33 -16.98 4.44
N GLY A 45 -26.29 -17.91 4.47
CA GLY A 45 -27.45 -17.85 5.37
C GLY A 45 -27.12 -17.91 6.86
N ASN A 46 -25.88 -18.24 7.22
CA ASN A 46 -25.44 -18.45 8.59
C ASN A 46 -24.26 -17.56 9.01
N LEU A 47 -23.77 -16.65 8.15
CA LEU A 47 -22.60 -15.80 8.45
C LEU A 47 -22.81 -14.85 9.65
N SER A 48 -24.05 -14.58 10.05
CA SER A 48 -24.36 -13.86 11.29
C SER A 48 -24.01 -14.67 12.56
N GLN A 49 -23.85 -15.99 12.45
CA GLN A 49 -23.41 -16.86 13.54
C GLN A 49 -21.90 -16.82 13.66
N SER A 50 -21.38 -16.39 14.82
CA SER A 50 -19.93 -16.22 15.06
C SER A 50 -19.10 -17.47 14.76
N SER A 51 -19.62 -18.67 15.05
CA SER A 51 -18.94 -19.94 14.77
C SER A 51 -18.81 -20.24 13.26
N VAL A 52 -19.82 -19.88 12.46
CA VAL A 52 -19.82 -20.05 11.01
C VAL A 52 -18.94 -18.99 10.37
N TYR A 53 -19.08 -17.73 10.80
CA TYR A 53 -18.22 -16.63 10.37
C TYR A 53 -16.75 -17.02 10.50
N LYS A 54 -16.32 -17.40 11.72
CA LYS A 54 -14.93 -17.76 12.01
C LYS A 54 -14.41 -18.95 11.16
N LYS A 55 -15.24 -19.97 10.95
CA LYS A 55 -14.87 -21.14 10.12
C LYS A 55 -14.80 -20.83 8.62
N SER A 56 -15.43 -19.75 8.18
CA SER A 56 -15.53 -19.38 6.77
C SER A 56 -14.40 -18.46 6.30
N LEU A 57 -13.71 -17.79 7.23
CA LEU A 57 -12.58 -16.91 6.96
C LEU A 57 -11.40 -17.65 6.32
N GLY A 58 -10.61 -16.94 5.52
CA GLY A 58 -9.42 -17.49 4.86
C GLY A 58 -9.70 -18.46 3.72
N ASN A 59 -10.91 -18.46 3.19
CA ASN A 59 -11.28 -19.30 2.05
C ASN A 59 -11.84 -18.43 0.91
N GLU A 60 -11.09 -18.37 -0.21
CA GLU A 60 -11.46 -17.63 -1.42
C GLU A 60 -12.83 -18.06 -1.98
N ASP A 61 -13.23 -19.32 -1.78
CA ASP A 61 -14.52 -19.84 -2.26
C ASP A 61 -15.72 -19.20 -1.55
N ASN A 62 -15.49 -18.54 -0.40
CA ASN A 62 -16.53 -17.83 0.34
C ASN A 62 -16.66 -16.35 -0.03
N TYR A 63 -15.89 -15.85 -1.01
CA TYR A 63 -15.86 -14.42 -1.35
C TYR A 63 -17.26 -13.84 -1.60
N THR A 64 -18.03 -14.46 -2.50
CA THR A 64 -19.37 -13.96 -2.85
C THR A 64 -20.35 -14.05 -1.68
N SER A 65 -20.21 -15.07 -0.83
CA SER A 65 -21.01 -15.18 0.41
C SER A 65 -20.68 -14.04 1.39
N PHE A 66 -19.40 -13.72 1.60
CA PHE A 66 -19.01 -12.57 2.42
C PHE A 66 -19.43 -11.24 1.80
N LEU A 67 -19.34 -11.09 0.48
CA LEU A 67 -19.79 -9.89 -0.22
C LEU A 67 -21.28 -9.62 0.05
N ARG A 68 -22.14 -10.62 -0.20
CA ARG A 68 -23.59 -10.49 0.07
C ARG A 68 -23.89 -10.23 1.55
N PHE A 69 -23.11 -10.83 2.45
CA PHE A 69 -23.23 -10.60 3.87
C PHE A 69 -22.92 -9.15 4.23
N PHE A 70 -21.78 -8.61 3.79
CA PHE A 70 -21.41 -7.22 4.08
C PHE A 70 -22.29 -6.20 3.37
N GLU A 71 -22.81 -6.48 2.17
CA GLU A 71 -23.85 -5.66 1.55
C GLU A 71 -25.09 -5.56 2.44
N SER A 72 -25.53 -6.67 3.01
CA SER A 72 -26.69 -6.72 3.92
C SER A 72 -26.42 -5.98 5.23
N GLU A 73 -25.25 -6.18 5.82
CA GLU A 73 -24.83 -5.49 7.05
C GLU A 73 -24.74 -3.97 6.83
N ILE A 74 -24.18 -3.53 5.70
CA ILE A 74 -24.06 -2.12 5.34
C ILE A 74 -25.44 -1.52 5.05
N ALA A 75 -26.35 -2.25 4.40
CA ALA A 75 -27.72 -1.78 4.21
C ALA A 75 -28.45 -1.55 5.55
N ALA A 76 -28.15 -2.36 6.57
CA ALA A 76 -28.78 -2.26 7.88
C ALA A 76 -28.13 -1.20 8.80
N LYS A 77 -26.80 -1.10 8.80
CA LYS A 77 -26.02 -0.32 9.80
C LYS A 77 -25.32 0.90 9.22
N GLY A 78 -25.26 1.01 7.89
CA GLY A 78 -24.42 1.95 7.17
C GLY A 78 -22.92 1.58 7.26
N VAL A 79 -22.12 2.18 6.39
CA VAL A 79 -20.65 2.00 6.38
C VAL A 79 -20.02 2.28 7.75
N PRO A 80 -20.34 3.39 8.47
CA PRO A 80 -19.75 3.65 9.78
C PRO A 80 -20.04 2.56 10.80
N GLY A 81 -21.29 2.08 10.89
CA GLY A 81 -21.68 1.05 11.85
C GLY A 81 -20.99 -0.29 11.59
N VAL A 82 -20.88 -0.68 10.32
CA VAL A 82 -20.17 -1.93 9.95
C VAL A 82 -18.68 -1.83 10.25
N LEU A 83 -18.00 -0.74 9.90
CA LEU A 83 -16.57 -0.62 10.18
C LEU A 83 -16.28 -0.49 11.69
N GLN A 84 -17.16 0.16 12.46
CA GLN A 84 -17.07 0.16 13.92
C GLN A 84 -17.15 -1.27 14.48
N GLU A 85 -18.09 -2.08 14.00
CA GLU A 85 -18.26 -3.45 14.51
C GLU A 85 -17.17 -4.42 14.04
N TYR A 86 -16.80 -4.39 12.76
CA TYR A 86 -15.95 -5.41 12.16
C TYR A 86 -14.48 -5.01 12.06
N MET A 87 -14.10 -3.76 12.33
CA MET A 87 -12.69 -3.35 12.30
C MET A 87 -12.21 -2.60 13.54
N PHE A 88 -13.10 -1.86 14.20
CA PHE A 88 -12.69 -0.90 15.24
C PHE A 88 -13.28 -1.19 16.63
N ALA A 89 -13.88 -2.36 16.84
CA ALA A 89 -14.46 -2.74 18.13
C ALA A 89 -13.42 -3.16 19.18
N GLU A 90 -12.18 -3.43 18.76
CA GLU A 90 -11.06 -3.89 19.61
C GLU A 90 -11.39 -5.17 20.39
N ASP A 91 -12.10 -6.08 19.72
CA ASP A 91 -12.33 -7.46 20.15
C ASP A 91 -11.67 -8.44 19.17
N PHE A 92 -11.65 -9.74 19.50
CA PHE A 92 -11.01 -10.75 18.65
C PHE A 92 -11.53 -10.73 17.20
N LYS A 93 -12.83 -10.52 16.99
CA LYS A 93 -13.46 -10.55 15.65
C LYS A 93 -12.99 -9.37 14.81
N SER A 94 -13.02 -8.17 15.38
CA SER A 94 -12.60 -6.95 14.72
C SER A 94 -11.09 -6.89 14.53
N ASP A 95 -10.31 -7.42 15.47
CA ASP A 95 -8.86 -7.50 15.35
C ASP A 95 -8.41 -8.47 14.25
N ASP A 96 -9.08 -9.62 14.09
CA ASP A 96 -8.83 -10.59 13.01
C ASP A 96 -9.13 -9.98 11.64
N MET A 97 -10.27 -9.31 11.48
CA MET A 97 -10.58 -8.58 10.25
C MET A 97 -9.62 -7.40 10.01
N PHE A 98 -9.24 -6.67 11.06
CA PHE A 98 -8.31 -5.55 10.97
C PHE A 98 -6.97 -6.00 10.40
N VAL A 99 -6.37 -7.09 10.90
CA VAL A 99 -5.08 -7.57 10.37
C VAL A 99 -5.21 -8.14 8.96
N ARG A 100 -6.36 -8.73 8.61
CA ARG A 100 -6.65 -9.19 7.24
C ARG A 100 -6.71 -8.07 6.21
N MET A 101 -6.94 -6.81 6.63
CA MET A 101 -6.83 -5.66 5.73
C MET A 101 -5.40 -5.46 5.20
N TYR A 102 -4.41 -5.99 5.90
CA TYR A 102 -2.99 -5.93 5.55
C TYR A 102 -2.51 -7.15 4.75
N MET A 103 -3.32 -8.21 4.66
CA MET A 103 -3.03 -9.38 3.84
C MET A 103 -3.10 -9.07 2.36
N GLY A 104 -2.46 -9.92 1.56
CA GLY A 104 -2.40 -9.74 0.11
C GLY A 104 -1.81 -8.38 -0.26
N LEU A 105 -0.75 -7.92 0.42
CA LEU A 105 -0.09 -6.63 0.17
C LEU A 105 -1.04 -5.42 0.22
N LEU A 106 -1.81 -5.27 1.31
CA LEU A 106 -2.69 -4.11 1.58
C LEU A 106 -3.87 -3.91 0.63
N HIS A 107 -4.11 -4.80 -0.33
CA HIS A 107 -5.16 -4.59 -1.33
C HIS A 107 -6.56 -4.40 -0.72
N PRO A 108 -6.98 -5.14 0.34
CA PRO A 108 -8.25 -4.85 0.98
C PRO A 108 -8.29 -3.45 1.61
N LEU A 109 -7.21 -2.99 2.25
CA LEU A 109 -7.14 -1.63 2.82
C LEU A 109 -7.16 -0.54 1.74
N ILE A 110 -6.46 -0.75 0.62
CA ILE A 110 -6.50 0.14 -0.56
C ILE A 110 -7.93 0.21 -1.10
N HIS A 111 -8.59 -0.94 -1.25
CA HIS A 111 -9.95 -1.03 -1.75
C HIS A 111 -10.95 -0.34 -0.80
N LEU A 112 -10.81 -0.55 0.52
CA LEU A 112 -11.57 0.17 1.55
C LEU A 112 -11.36 1.68 1.45
N GLY A 113 -10.12 2.12 1.24
CA GLY A 113 -9.76 3.52 1.04
C GLY A 113 -10.54 4.17 -0.10
N PHE A 114 -10.61 3.51 -1.26
CA PHE A 114 -11.44 3.96 -2.38
C PHE A 114 -12.94 4.00 -2.01
N GLY A 115 -13.45 2.97 -1.34
CA GLY A 115 -14.85 2.91 -0.92
C GLY A 115 -15.25 4.06 0.00
N VAL A 116 -14.37 4.40 0.96
CA VAL A 116 -14.60 5.54 1.87
C VAL A 116 -14.43 6.87 1.15
N GLU A 117 -13.38 7.03 0.33
CA GLU A 117 -13.10 8.30 -0.36
C GLU A 117 -14.21 8.71 -1.32
N PHE A 118 -14.70 7.76 -2.12
CA PHE A 118 -15.73 8.01 -3.14
C PHE A 118 -17.14 7.78 -2.62
N ASN A 119 -17.29 7.51 -1.31
CA ASN A 119 -18.56 7.22 -0.66
C ASN A 119 -19.36 6.12 -1.39
N GLN A 120 -18.71 4.98 -1.64
CA GLN A 120 -19.24 3.84 -2.38
C GLN A 120 -19.41 2.62 -1.45
N PRO A 121 -20.62 2.39 -0.89
CA PRO A 121 -20.89 1.26 0.02
C PRO A 121 -20.58 -0.11 -0.58
N ALA A 122 -20.79 -0.29 -1.89
CA ALA A 122 -20.49 -1.55 -2.58
C ALA A 122 -18.99 -1.88 -2.54
N ILE A 123 -18.13 -0.89 -2.77
CA ILE A 123 -16.67 -1.04 -2.70
C ILE A 123 -16.22 -1.32 -1.27
N VAL A 124 -16.90 -0.75 -0.26
CA VAL A 124 -16.63 -1.10 1.15
C VAL A 124 -16.98 -2.57 1.44
N ALA A 125 -18.10 -3.06 0.92
CA ALA A 125 -18.47 -4.48 1.05
C ALA A 125 -17.45 -5.40 0.36
N GLU A 126 -17.02 -5.04 -0.86
CA GLU A 126 -15.97 -5.73 -1.59
C GLU A 126 -14.65 -5.77 -0.81
N ALA A 127 -14.25 -4.67 -0.14
CA ALA A 127 -13.03 -4.62 0.66
C ALA A 127 -13.09 -5.58 1.85
N LEU A 128 -14.21 -5.57 2.59
CA LEU A 128 -14.43 -6.45 3.73
C LEU A 128 -14.49 -7.92 3.31
N ALA A 129 -15.13 -8.22 2.18
CA ALA A 129 -15.14 -9.56 1.60
C ALA A 129 -13.75 -10.02 1.15
N GLN A 130 -12.97 -9.13 0.52
CA GLN A 130 -11.58 -9.41 0.15
C GLN A 130 -10.75 -9.73 1.40
N ALA A 131 -10.84 -8.92 2.46
CA ALA A 131 -10.15 -9.18 3.71
C ALA A 131 -10.59 -10.52 4.35
N ALA A 132 -11.89 -10.79 4.41
CA ALA A 132 -12.43 -12.01 5.02
C ALA A 132 -11.86 -13.30 4.40
N VAL A 133 -11.60 -13.31 3.10
CA VAL A 133 -11.12 -14.51 2.39
C VAL A 133 -9.60 -14.67 2.35
N HIS A 134 -8.83 -13.65 2.70
CA HIS A 134 -7.38 -13.82 2.88
C HIS A 134 -7.12 -14.66 4.11
N SER A 135 -6.39 -15.76 3.97
CA SER A 135 -5.84 -16.48 5.12
C SER A 135 -4.91 -15.57 5.90
N ASP A 136 -4.95 -15.62 7.22
CA ASP A 136 -3.94 -14.98 8.07
C ASP A 136 -3.25 -16.06 8.89
N ASP A 137 -1.96 -16.25 8.63
CA ASP A 137 -1.13 -17.21 9.34
C ASP A 137 -0.09 -16.52 10.25
N TYR A 138 0.00 -15.18 10.20
CA TYR A 138 1.13 -14.48 10.82
C TYR A 138 0.85 -13.05 11.30
N PHE A 139 0.02 -12.25 10.64
CA PHE A 139 -0.14 -10.84 11.03
C PHE A 139 -0.94 -10.68 12.31
N PHE A 140 -1.94 -11.52 12.59
CA PHE A 140 -2.63 -11.48 13.89
C PHE A 140 -1.61 -11.64 15.02
N THR A 141 -0.83 -12.73 15.00
CA THR A 141 0.16 -13.00 16.04
C THR A 141 1.24 -11.92 16.09
N PHE A 142 1.80 -11.54 14.93
CA PHE A 142 2.90 -10.58 14.86
C PHE A 142 2.50 -9.20 15.37
N PHE A 143 1.37 -8.64 14.91
CA PHE A 143 0.99 -7.31 15.30
C PHE A 143 0.57 -7.20 16.77
N HIS A 144 -0.07 -8.24 17.33
CA HIS A 144 -0.37 -8.28 18.77
C HIS A 144 0.92 -8.36 19.60
N GLU A 145 1.91 -9.14 19.16
CA GLU A 145 3.24 -9.19 19.79
C GLU A 145 3.90 -7.80 19.74
N ALA A 146 3.94 -7.16 18.58
CA ALA A 146 4.52 -5.83 18.40
C ALA A 146 3.80 -4.76 19.24
N ASP A 147 2.47 -4.79 19.31
CA ASP A 147 1.69 -3.84 20.12
C ASP A 147 1.92 -4.03 21.62
N ALA A 148 2.03 -5.26 22.10
CA ALA A 148 2.36 -5.55 23.49
C ALA A 148 3.78 -5.08 23.86
N LEU A 149 4.75 -5.31 22.97
CA LEU A 149 6.14 -4.89 23.18
C LEU A 149 6.31 -3.37 23.11
N ALA A 150 5.64 -2.69 22.19
CA ALA A 150 5.73 -1.24 22.03
C ALA A 150 5.24 -0.45 23.26
N LYS A 151 4.39 -1.06 24.10
CA LYS A 151 3.89 -0.48 25.36
C LYS A 151 4.87 -0.61 26.53
N ARG A 152 5.99 -1.34 26.37
CA ARG A 152 6.97 -1.51 27.45
C ARG A 152 7.69 -0.18 27.74
N PRO A 153 8.01 0.12 29.01
CA PRO A 153 8.80 1.30 29.36
C PRO A 153 10.16 1.30 28.64
N GLY A 154 10.58 2.47 28.18
CA GLY A 154 11.89 2.67 27.56
C GLY A 154 11.98 2.32 26.07
N VAL A 155 10.90 1.85 25.43
CA VAL A 155 10.89 1.65 23.97
C VAL A 155 10.91 3.01 23.26
N PRO A 156 11.99 3.34 22.51
CA PRO A 156 12.08 4.61 21.81
C PRO A 156 10.98 4.73 20.75
N LYS A 157 10.62 5.97 20.40
CA LYS A 157 9.70 6.26 19.30
C LYS A 157 10.51 6.90 18.18
N LYS A 158 10.45 6.33 16.97
CA LYS A 158 11.22 6.79 15.80
C LYS A 158 10.31 7.17 14.64
N SER A 159 10.83 7.98 13.73
CA SER A 159 10.18 8.20 12.44
C SER A 159 10.31 6.97 11.54
N LEU A 160 9.40 6.81 10.58
CA LEU A 160 9.49 5.73 9.60
C LEU A 160 10.76 5.86 8.74
N ALA A 161 11.15 7.09 8.38
CA ALA A 161 12.38 7.34 7.63
C ALA A 161 13.63 6.88 8.40
N GLU A 162 13.73 7.16 9.70
CA GLU A 162 14.83 6.65 10.53
C GLU A 162 14.86 5.12 10.59
N LEU A 163 13.69 4.47 10.72
CA LEU A 163 13.62 3.01 10.82
C LEU A 163 14.00 2.32 9.52
N VAL A 164 13.69 2.94 8.38
CA VAL A 164 14.13 2.49 7.07
C VAL A 164 15.65 2.62 6.94
N ASP A 165 16.24 3.74 7.37
CA ASP A 165 17.71 3.91 7.37
C ASP A 165 18.38 2.83 8.27
N LEU A 166 17.79 2.54 9.43
CA LEU A 166 18.28 1.48 10.34
C LEU A 166 18.17 0.08 9.73
N ALA A 167 17.05 -0.23 9.06
CA ALA A 167 16.88 -1.49 8.35
C ALA A 167 17.90 -1.65 7.22
N ALA A 168 18.16 -0.58 6.46
CA ALA A 168 19.14 -0.60 5.38
C ALA A 168 20.59 -0.76 5.90
N ALA A 169 20.87 -0.33 7.14
CA ALA A 169 22.16 -0.50 7.80
C ALA A 169 22.37 -1.89 8.42
N ASP A 170 21.29 -2.63 8.72
CA ASP A 170 21.33 -3.96 9.30
C ASP A 170 21.52 -5.07 8.24
N GLU A 171 22.53 -5.93 8.42
CA GLU A 171 22.85 -6.99 7.45
C GLU A 171 21.80 -8.11 7.40
N ASN A 172 21.21 -8.47 8.54
CA ASN A 172 20.17 -9.49 8.60
C ASN A 172 18.90 -9.00 7.91
N CYS A 173 18.55 -7.72 8.06
CA CYS A 173 17.45 -7.10 7.32
C CYS A 173 17.70 -7.14 5.80
N ARG A 174 18.89 -6.72 5.33
CA ARG A 174 19.22 -6.76 3.89
C ARG A 174 19.18 -8.16 3.29
N LYS A 175 19.59 -9.18 4.04
CA LYS A 175 19.67 -10.58 3.59
C LYS A 175 18.43 -11.41 3.93
N ALA A 176 17.38 -10.79 4.49
CA ALA A 176 16.21 -11.49 4.98
C ALA A 176 15.42 -12.22 3.88
N ALA A 177 15.46 -11.69 2.65
CA ALA A 177 14.77 -12.24 1.49
C ALA A 177 15.66 -12.17 0.22
N ASN A 178 15.23 -12.83 -0.85
CA ASN A 178 15.86 -12.76 -2.17
C ASN A 178 14.79 -12.79 -3.29
N SER A 179 15.21 -12.57 -4.54
CA SER A 179 14.32 -12.48 -5.70
C SER A 179 13.52 -13.76 -5.96
N ASP A 180 14.07 -14.94 -5.68
CA ASP A 180 13.46 -16.26 -5.92
C ASP A 180 12.35 -16.63 -4.91
N MET A 181 12.30 -15.99 -3.74
CA MET A 181 11.26 -16.28 -2.74
C MET A 181 9.88 -15.83 -3.21
N PHE A 182 8.89 -16.73 -3.12
CA PHE A 182 7.50 -16.42 -3.47
C PHE A 182 6.88 -15.40 -2.50
N ASP A 183 6.83 -15.73 -1.21
CA ASP A 183 6.39 -14.80 -0.16
C ASP A 183 7.60 -14.26 0.61
N LYS A 184 8.15 -13.14 0.14
CA LYS A 184 9.31 -12.49 0.76
C LYS A 184 9.03 -11.95 2.17
N MET A 185 7.76 -11.74 2.55
CA MET A 185 7.42 -11.30 3.89
C MET A 185 7.40 -12.50 4.85
N LEU A 186 6.66 -13.55 4.49
CA LEU A 186 6.50 -14.75 5.33
C LEU A 186 7.74 -15.64 5.31
N ASP A 187 8.16 -16.11 4.13
CA ASP A 187 9.29 -17.03 3.96
C ASP A 187 10.65 -16.33 4.04
N GLY A 188 10.65 -15.01 3.85
CA GLY A 188 11.81 -14.14 4.02
C GLY A 188 11.86 -13.55 5.42
N VAL A 189 11.36 -12.31 5.57
CA VAL A 189 11.58 -11.50 6.77
C VAL A 189 11.09 -12.15 8.07
N LEU A 190 9.85 -12.63 8.12
CA LEU A 190 9.27 -13.20 9.33
C LEU A 190 9.84 -14.56 9.72
N LYS A 191 10.57 -15.21 8.81
CA LYS A 191 11.29 -16.46 9.06
C LYS A 191 12.76 -16.23 9.41
N ASN A 192 13.44 -15.37 8.65
CA ASN A 192 14.90 -15.23 8.69
C ASN A 192 15.38 -14.04 9.53
N ALA A 193 14.55 -13.00 9.72
CA ALA A 193 14.91 -11.76 10.40
C ALA A 193 13.76 -11.22 11.29
N LYS A 194 12.94 -12.13 11.87
CA LYS A 194 11.77 -11.74 12.68
C LYS A 194 12.18 -10.85 13.86
N ALA A 195 13.27 -11.20 14.55
CA ALA A 195 13.71 -10.49 15.75
C ALA A 195 14.17 -9.07 15.42
N GLU A 196 14.92 -8.92 14.33
CA GLU A 196 15.42 -7.64 13.83
C GLU A 196 14.26 -6.76 13.36
N PHE A 197 13.35 -7.30 12.55
CA PHE A 197 12.16 -6.57 12.12
C PHE A 197 11.29 -6.18 13.31
N LEU A 198 11.02 -7.09 14.26
CA LEU A 198 10.22 -6.79 15.45
C LEU A 198 10.86 -5.68 16.29
N ASN A 199 12.18 -5.70 16.48
CA ASN A 199 12.91 -4.66 17.20
C ASN A 199 12.76 -3.28 16.55
N LEU A 200 12.68 -3.20 15.21
CA LEU A 200 12.41 -1.94 14.52
C LEU A 200 10.91 -1.58 14.58
N ALA A 201 10.02 -2.54 14.34
CA ALA A 201 8.57 -2.33 14.25
C ALA A 201 7.96 -1.77 15.54
N VAL A 202 8.43 -2.21 16.72
CA VAL A 202 7.93 -1.73 18.03
C VAL A 202 8.26 -0.26 18.28
N GLN A 203 9.23 0.31 17.56
CA GLN A 203 9.63 1.72 17.68
C GLN A 203 8.78 2.64 16.81
N TYR A 204 8.02 2.10 15.84
CA TYR A 204 7.01 2.83 15.09
C TYR A 204 5.65 2.70 15.77
N ARG A 205 5.14 3.82 16.28
CA ARG A 205 3.80 3.94 16.86
C ARG A 205 3.29 5.37 16.69
N VAL A 206 1.98 5.50 16.58
CA VAL A 206 1.27 6.76 16.46
C VAL A 206 0.34 6.92 17.65
N GLU A 207 0.36 8.11 18.25
CA GLU A 207 -0.56 8.48 19.32
C GLU A 207 -1.78 9.24 18.74
N GLU A 208 -2.87 9.28 19.51
CA GLU A 208 -4.16 9.85 19.07
C GLU A 208 -4.12 11.35 18.73
N ASP A 209 -3.17 12.09 19.28
CA ASP A 209 -2.94 13.52 19.02
C ASP A 209 -1.95 13.76 17.86
N GLU A 210 -1.33 12.72 17.32
CA GLU A 210 -0.32 12.80 16.26
C GLU A 210 -0.87 12.51 14.85
N ILE A 211 -2.16 12.20 14.71
CA ILE A 211 -2.77 11.70 13.45
C ILE A 211 -2.40 12.53 12.24
N GLN A 212 -2.49 13.86 12.34
CA GLN A 212 -2.26 14.77 11.21
C GLN A 212 -0.80 14.74 10.74
N VAL A 213 0.16 14.89 11.67
CA VAL A 213 1.59 14.87 11.34
C VAL A 213 2.04 13.49 10.90
N ARG A 214 1.52 12.41 11.51
CA ARG A 214 1.87 11.03 11.14
C ARG A 214 1.27 10.59 9.82
N THR A 215 0.12 11.15 9.43
CA THR A 215 -0.43 10.96 8.07
C THR A 215 0.50 11.58 7.02
N ALA A 216 0.97 12.80 7.27
CA ALA A 216 1.92 13.46 6.37
C ALA A 216 3.27 12.71 6.34
N GLU A 217 3.79 12.30 7.50
CA GLU A 217 5.03 11.53 7.60
C GLU A 217 4.92 10.19 6.85
N LEU A 218 3.82 9.45 7.01
CA LEU A 218 3.60 8.19 6.28
C LEU A 218 3.62 8.42 4.77
N CYS A 219 2.94 9.46 4.27
CA CYS A 219 2.97 9.81 2.85
C CYS A 219 4.38 10.18 2.37
N ASN A 220 5.13 10.94 3.17
CA ASN A 220 6.49 11.34 2.82
C ASN A 220 7.47 10.17 2.84
N ALA A 221 7.45 9.35 3.89
CA ALA A 221 8.35 8.23 4.06
C ALA A 221 8.08 7.13 3.03
N THR A 222 6.83 6.85 2.69
CA THR A 222 6.51 5.90 1.60
C THR A 222 6.88 6.44 0.22
N ALA A 223 6.77 7.76 0.00
CA ALA A 223 7.35 8.39 -1.18
C ALA A 223 8.88 8.24 -1.20
N TYR A 224 9.57 8.49 -0.09
CA TYR A 224 11.01 8.32 0.06
C TYR A 224 11.46 6.89 -0.25
N ILE A 225 10.77 5.88 0.30
CA ILE A 225 11.03 4.46 0.03
C ILE A 225 10.86 4.16 -1.47
N THR A 226 9.76 4.62 -2.07
CA THR A 226 9.43 4.30 -3.47
C THR A 226 10.40 4.97 -4.45
N VAL A 227 10.64 6.28 -4.29
CA VAL A 227 11.41 7.08 -5.26
C VAL A 227 12.91 7.07 -4.96
N GLY A 228 13.30 6.72 -3.73
CA GLY A 228 14.69 6.64 -3.29
C GLY A 228 15.34 5.29 -3.56
N ALA A 229 14.59 4.21 -3.79
CA ALA A 229 15.15 2.87 -4.04
C ALA A 229 15.75 2.74 -5.46
N GLN A 230 16.79 3.53 -5.73
CA GLN A 230 17.41 3.71 -7.04
C GLN A 230 18.87 3.26 -7.06
N ARG A 231 19.36 2.84 -8.24
CA ARG A 231 20.79 2.61 -8.48
C ARG A 231 21.40 3.77 -9.25
N LEU A 232 22.56 4.25 -8.78
CA LEU A 232 23.26 5.40 -9.35
C LEU A 232 23.62 5.25 -10.84
N ASN A 233 23.90 4.03 -11.29
CA ASN A 233 24.32 3.73 -12.66
C ASN A 233 23.18 3.23 -13.56
N LYS A 234 21.93 3.25 -13.08
CA LYS A 234 20.77 2.74 -13.80
C LYS A 234 19.76 3.85 -14.03
N SER A 235 19.05 3.76 -15.16
CA SER A 235 17.87 4.57 -15.42
C SER A 235 16.88 4.40 -14.26
N PRO A 236 16.22 5.46 -13.78
CA PRO A 236 15.31 5.36 -12.64
C PRO A 236 14.26 4.27 -12.83
N ARG A 237 14.00 3.47 -11.79
CA ARG A 237 12.97 2.43 -11.79
C ARG A 237 12.30 2.36 -10.44
N MET A 238 10.99 2.21 -10.44
CA MET A 238 10.25 1.99 -9.21
C MET A 238 9.99 0.51 -8.99
N ASP A 239 9.98 0.14 -7.73
CA ASP A 239 9.70 -1.22 -7.31
C ASP A 239 8.20 -1.44 -7.16
N PHE A 240 7.71 -2.51 -7.81
CA PHE A 240 6.30 -2.89 -7.81
C PHE A 240 5.76 -3.12 -6.40
N PHE A 241 6.54 -3.69 -5.48
CA PHE A 241 6.08 -3.94 -4.12
C PHE A 241 6.17 -2.70 -3.25
N LEU A 242 7.26 -1.93 -3.34
CA LEU A 242 7.44 -0.72 -2.52
C LEU A 242 6.37 0.35 -2.81
N LEU A 243 5.95 0.50 -4.07
CA LEU A 243 4.92 1.49 -4.44
C LEU A 243 3.55 1.23 -3.79
N HIS A 244 3.29 0.01 -3.28
CA HIS A 244 2.01 -0.29 -2.62
C HIS A 244 1.84 0.48 -1.32
N SER A 245 2.92 0.67 -0.56
CA SER A 245 2.88 1.46 0.67
C SER A 245 2.57 2.93 0.38
N LEU A 246 3.07 3.48 -0.73
CA LEU A 246 2.73 4.84 -1.18
C LEU A 246 1.29 4.90 -1.70
N ASN A 247 0.84 3.91 -2.47
CA ASN A 247 -0.51 3.88 -3.01
C ASN A 247 -1.59 3.79 -1.91
N VAL A 248 -1.31 3.16 -0.77
CA VAL A 248 -2.24 3.14 0.37
C VAL A 248 -2.15 4.40 1.24
N SER A 249 -1.00 5.08 1.29
CA SER A 249 -0.75 6.18 2.24
C SER A 249 -1.74 7.34 2.08
N ILE A 250 -2.16 7.64 0.85
CA ILE A 250 -3.16 8.68 0.54
C ILE A 250 -4.48 8.46 1.31
N PHE A 251 -4.90 7.22 1.50
CA PHE A 251 -6.17 6.91 2.17
C PHE A 251 -6.13 7.17 3.67
N HIS A 252 -4.95 7.24 4.31
CA HIS A 252 -4.87 7.70 5.70
C HIS A 252 -5.32 9.15 5.85
N GLY A 253 -5.13 9.98 4.82
CA GLY A 253 -5.70 11.31 4.75
C GLY A 253 -7.22 11.33 4.64
N VAL A 254 -7.78 10.34 3.96
CA VAL A 254 -9.24 10.14 3.85
C VAL A 254 -9.80 9.69 5.20
N PHE A 255 -9.18 8.69 5.83
CA PHE A 255 -9.58 8.17 7.15
C PHE A 255 -9.45 9.24 8.23
N ALA A 256 -8.39 10.03 8.22
CA ALA A 256 -8.17 11.11 9.19
C ALA A 256 -9.32 12.13 9.20
N LYS A 257 -9.91 12.42 8.04
CA LYS A 257 -11.04 13.35 7.86
C LYS A 257 -12.39 12.78 8.32
N GLN A 258 -12.52 11.47 8.50
CA GLN A 258 -13.78 10.87 8.93
C GLN A 258 -14.02 11.15 10.41
N THR A 259 -15.16 11.75 10.74
CA THR A 259 -15.54 12.04 12.13
C THR A 259 -16.05 10.82 12.89
N TRP A 260 -16.49 9.78 12.17
CA TRP A 260 -17.02 8.54 12.72
C TRP A 260 -15.96 7.46 12.98
N ILE A 261 -14.70 7.69 12.55
CA ILE A 261 -13.56 6.84 12.92
C ILE A 261 -12.92 7.43 14.18
N PRO A 262 -12.84 6.68 15.29
CA PRO A 262 -12.16 7.14 16.50
C PRO A 262 -10.68 7.44 16.27
N ASN A 263 -10.09 8.35 17.05
CA ASN A 263 -8.66 8.65 16.94
C ASN A 263 -7.77 7.45 17.30
N SER A 264 -8.18 6.60 18.25
CA SER A 264 -7.51 5.33 18.56
C SER A 264 -7.39 4.44 17.31
N ALA A 265 -8.48 4.28 16.56
CA ALA A 265 -8.50 3.52 15.31
C ALA A 265 -7.64 4.15 14.22
N LYS A 266 -7.64 5.48 14.08
CA LYS A 266 -6.76 6.21 13.13
C LYS A 266 -5.29 6.01 13.46
N ALA A 267 -4.93 6.10 14.75
CA ALA A 267 -3.58 5.88 15.24
C ALA A 267 -3.12 4.44 15.00
N ARG A 268 -4.00 3.47 15.24
CA ARG A 268 -3.75 2.06 14.97
C ARG A 268 -3.54 1.78 13.47
N LEU A 269 -4.41 2.32 12.60
CA LEU A 269 -4.26 2.23 11.15
C LEU A 269 -2.89 2.78 10.69
N LEU A 270 -2.51 3.97 11.14
CA LEU A 270 -1.22 4.57 10.80
C LEU A 270 -0.05 3.72 11.29
N THR A 271 -0.10 3.27 12.55
CA THR A 271 0.94 2.43 13.17
C THR A 271 1.18 1.15 12.37
N HIS A 272 0.11 0.40 12.08
CA HIS A 272 0.22 -0.89 11.38
C HIS A 272 0.62 -0.70 9.91
N THR A 273 0.16 0.37 9.25
CA THR A 273 0.57 0.68 7.87
C THR A 273 2.04 1.06 7.77
N GLY A 274 2.56 1.86 8.70
CA GLY A 274 4.00 2.17 8.69
C GLY A 274 4.87 0.97 9.04
N ARG A 275 4.43 0.09 9.95
CA ARG A 275 5.12 -1.20 10.20
C ARG A 275 5.13 -2.09 8.97
N LEU A 276 4.04 -2.14 8.21
CA LEU A 276 4.01 -2.90 6.96
C LEU A 276 4.84 -2.25 5.85
N ALA A 277 4.90 -0.91 5.78
CA ALA A 277 5.81 -0.24 4.86
C ALA A 277 7.28 -0.60 5.15
N LEU A 278 7.65 -0.67 6.44
CA LEU A 278 8.97 -1.13 6.87
C LEU A 278 9.20 -2.61 6.54
N LEU A 279 8.23 -3.49 6.80
CA LEU A 279 8.31 -4.91 6.42
C LEU A 279 8.51 -5.07 4.91
N THR A 280 7.75 -4.32 4.12
CA THR A 280 7.83 -4.34 2.64
C THR A 280 9.21 -3.90 2.19
N HIS A 281 9.75 -2.82 2.77
CA HIS A 281 11.11 -2.36 2.52
C HIS A 281 12.16 -3.46 2.79
N ILE A 282 12.09 -4.12 3.95
CA ILE A 282 13.01 -5.21 4.29
C ILE A 282 12.84 -6.41 3.35
N SER A 283 11.60 -6.77 3.02
CA SER A 283 11.31 -7.89 2.11
C SER A 283 11.85 -7.67 0.69
N MET A 284 12.10 -6.43 0.30
CA MET A 284 12.74 -6.06 -0.98
C MET A 284 14.26 -5.87 -0.85
N GLY A 285 14.89 -6.40 0.21
CA GLY A 285 16.32 -6.37 0.44
C GLY A 285 16.83 -5.11 1.15
N ALA A 286 15.93 -4.33 1.77
CA ALA A 286 16.24 -3.07 2.47
C ALA A 286 17.19 -2.16 1.67
N PRO A 287 16.83 -1.77 0.42
CA PRO A 287 17.71 -0.99 -0.45
C PRO A 287 18.11 0.33 0.22
N ALA A 288 19.39 0.69 0.13
CA ALA A 288 19.82 2.03 0.54
C ALA A 288 19.10 3.08 -0.33
N LEU A 289 18.42 4.02 0.32
CA LEU A 289 17.61 5.01 -0.37
C LEU A 289 18.46 6.23 -0.76
N ASN A 290 18.38 6.61 -2.03
CA ASN A 290 19.11 7.71 -2.61
C ASN A 290 18.21 8.56 -3.51
N LEU A 291 17.88 9.77 -3.04
CA LEU A 291 17.07 10.73 -3.80
C LEU A 291 17.86 11.46 -4.88
N ASP A 292 19.19 11.40 -4.90
CA ASP A 292 20.02 12.15 -5.84
C ASP A 292 19.80 11.71 -7.29
N VAL A 293 19.48 10.43 -7.51
CA VAL A 293 19.14 9.91 -8.85
C VAL A 293 17.93 10.66 -9.41
N VAL A 294 16.88 10.83 -8.61
CA VAL A 294 15.66 11.54 -9.01
C VAL A 294 15.88 13.06 -9.04
N ARG A 295 16.61 13.62 -8.07
CA ARG A 295 16.88 15.06 -7.98
C ARG A 295 17.70 15.56 -9.16
N ASN A 296 18.62 14.75 -9.67
CA ASN A 296 19.47 15.06 -10.81
C ASN A 296 18.91 14.53 -12.13
N TYR A 297 17.74 13.91 -12.12
CA TYR A 297 17.11 13.39 -13.32
C TYR A 297 16.84 14.50 -14.34
N LYS A 298 17.22 14.26 -15.59
CA LYS A 298 16.96 15.16 -16.71
C LYS A 298 15.75 14.64 -17.47
N ALA A 299 14.66 15.40 -17.40
CA ALA A 299 13.42 15.08 -18.09
C ALA A 299 13.67 14.88 -19.59
N VAL A 300 13.02 13.87 -20.18
CA VAL A 300 13.05 13.63 -21.63
C VAL A 300 12.31 14.76 -22.37
N ASN A 301 11.26 15.31 -21.74
CA ASN A 301 10.46 16.42 -22.27
C ASN A 301 10.80 17.73 -21.56
N THR A 302 10.79 18.84 -22.29
CA THR A 302 11.11 20.17 -21.74
C THR A 302 10.03 20.76 -20.84
N GLU A 303 8.77 20.34 -21.00
CA GLU A 303 7.66 20.77 -20.13
C GLU A 303 7.43 19.79 -18.98
N SER A 304 7.87 20.17 -17.79
CA SER A 304 7.69 19.40 -16.55
C SER A 304 6.71 20.10 -15.62
N SER A 305 5.46 19.63 -15.60
CA SER A 305 4.43 20.10 -14.66
C SER A 305 3.57 18.92 -14.18
N TRP A 306 2.86 19.10 -13.05
CA TRP A 306 1.92 18.07 -12.61
C TRP A 306 0.83 17.79 -13.64
N LYS A 307 0.46 18.78 -14.47
CA LYS A 307 -0.50 18.57 -15.55
C LYS A 307 0.03 17.57 -16.57
N THR A 308 1.27 17.76 -17.05
CA THR A 308 1.87 16.87 -18.06
C THR A 308 2.19 15.50 -17.49
N VAL A 309 2.61 15.41 -16.22
CA VAL A 309 2.81 14.12 -15.52
C VAL A 309 1.50 13.36 -15.38
N ILE A 310 0.43 14.01 -14.93
CA ILE A 310 -0.89 13.37 -14.78
C ILE A 310 -1.43 12.91 -16.12
N GLU A 311 -1.36 13.74 -17.16
CA GLU A 311 -1.83 13.39 -18.49
C GLU A 311 -1.15 12.13 -19.03
N ARG A 312 0.16 11.98 -18.79
CA ARG A 312 0.90 10.79 -19.22
C ARG A 312 0.56 9.56 -18.40
N ALA A 313 0.37 9.71 -17.08
CA ALA A 313 -0.02 8.61 -16.21
C ALA A 313 -1.45 8.11 -16.53
N VAL A 314 -2.37 9.02 -16.80
CA VAL A 314 -3.76 8.70 -17.19
C VAL A 314 -3.83 7.96 -18.52
N ASN A 315 -2.87 8.16 -19.42
CA ASN A 315 -2.83 7.50 -20.72
C ASN A 315 -1.86 6.31 -20.78
N HIS A 316 -1.26 5.91 -19.65
CA HIS A 316 -0.33 4.79 -19.60
C HIS A 316 -1.09 3.46 -19.53
N PRO A 317 -0.80 2.48 -20.41
CA PRO A 317 -1.50 1.21 -20.43
C PRO A 317 -0.96 0.24 -19.38
N ASP A 318 -1.39 0.41 -18.13
CA ASP A 318 -1.22 -0.56 -17.05
C ASP A 318 -2.55 -0.89 -16.33
N ASP A 319 -2.47 -1.68 -15.26
CA ASP A 319 -3.56 -2.00 -14.34
C ASP A 319 -3.77 -0.92 -13.25
N GLY A 320 -3.22 0.27 -13.46
CA GLY A 320 -3.44 1.48 -12.66
C GLY A 320 -2.35 1.80 -11.64
N HIS A 321 -1.25 1.05 -11.58
CA HIS A 321 -0.16 1.31 -10.63
C HIS A 321 0.48 2.68 -10.88
N ALA A 322 0.75 3.04 -12.13
CA ALA A 322 1.30 4.32 -12.52
C ALA A 322 0.40 5.49 -12.07
N ALA A 323 -0.88 5.43 -12.43
CA ALA A 323 -1.85 6.46 -12.08
C ALA A 323 -1.98 6.60 -10.55
N LYS A 324 -2.05 5.48 -9.81
CA LYS A 324 -2.12 5.49 -8.34
C LYS A 324 -0.88 6.16 -7.73
N THR A 325 0.31 5.80 -8.22
CA THR A 325 1.57 6.34 -7.70
C THR A 325 1.69 7.84 -7.97
N ILE A 326 1.36 8.32 -9.17
CA ILE A 326 1.35 9.76 -9.48
C ILE A 326 0.34 10.52 -8.62
N ARG A 327 -0.86 9.96 -8.44
CA ARG A 327 -1.88 10.53 -7.54
C ARG A 327 -1.38 10.63 -6.10
N ALA A 328 -0.77 9.58 -5.59
CA ALA A 328 -0.23 9.52 -4.23
C ALA A 328 0.95 10.49 -4.04
N LEU A 329 1.87 10.61 -5.00
CA LEU A 329 2.99 11.59 -4.93
C LEU A 329 2.49 13.03 -4.88
N LYS A 330 1.53 13.39 -5.74
CA LYS A 330 0.93 14.73 -5.72
C LYS A 330 0.23 15.02 -4.40
N TYR A 331 -0.47 14.03 -3.85
CA TYR A 331 -1.09 14.18 -2.53
C TYR A 331 -0.04 14.34 -1.42
N ALA A 332 1.02 13.52 -1.45
CA ALA A 332 2.12 13.56 -0.49
C ALA A 332 2.81 14.92 -0.47
N GLU A 333 3.04 15.54 -1.64
CA GLU A 333 3.56 16.91 -1.77
C GLU A 333 2.70 17.91 -0.97
N GLN A 334 1.38 17.85 -1.13
CA GLN A 334 0.44 18.77 -0.49
C GLN A 334 0.40 18.61 1.03
N VAL A 335 0.29 17.38 1.52
CA VAL A 335 0.18 17.13 2.98
C VAL A 335 1.51 17.27 3.72
N THR A 336 2.63 17.09 3.02
CA THR A 336 3.96 17.30 3.58
C THR A 336 4.31 18.77 3.73
N ALA A 337 3.79 19.65 2.86
CA ALA A 337 4.24 21.04 2.75
C ALA A 337 4.39 21.79 4.10
N PRO A 338 3.46 21.67 5.08
CA PRO A 338 3.59 22.33 6.39
C PRO A 338 4.77 21.85 7.25
N TYR A 339 5.38 20.71 6.92
CA TYR A 339 6.43 20.05 7.69
C TYR A 339 7.80 20.10 7.01
N THR A 340 7.92 20.84 5.91
CA THR A 340 9.18 21.01 5.17
C THR A 340 10.32 21.45 6.11
N GLY A 341 11.48 20.81 5.98
CA GLY A 341 12.68 21.10 6.77
C GLY A 341 12.80 20.31 8.08
N ARG A 342 11.77 19.56 8.48
CA ARG A 342 11.90 18.58 9.56
C ARG A 342 12.66 17.34 9.10
N ALA A 343 13.44 16.73 9.99
CA ALA A 343 14.37 15.65 9.65
C ALA A 343 13.65 14.37 9.16
N GLU A 344 12.43 14.12 9.62
CA GLU A 344 11.63 12.97 9.24
C GLU A 344 10.97 13.09 7.85
N PHE A 345 10.97 14.28 7.23
CA PHE A 345 10.41 14.53 5.90
C PHE A 345 11.53 14.65 4.86
N ARG A 346 11.88 13.52 4.22
CA ARG A 346 13.06 13.40 3.35
C ARG A 346 12.83 13.85 1.90
N VAL A 347 11.61 13.69 1.40
CA VAL A 347 11.19 14.18 0.08
C VAL A 347 10.65 15.59 0.22
N ASN A 348 11.20 16.57 -0.51
CA ASN A 348 10.87 17.99 -0.31
C ASN A 348 10.32 18.62 -1.60
N GLY A 349 9.24 19.41 -1.49
CA GLY A 349 8.73 20.29 -2.55
C GLY A 349 8.92 19.76 -3.98
N GLY A 350 9.81 20.38 -4.75
CA GLY A 350 10.08 20.02 -6.14
C GLY A 350 10.57 18.58 -6.39
N ASP A 351 11.06 17.87 -5.37
CA ASP A 351 11.43 16.45 -5.46
C ASP A 351 10.23 15.59 -5.89
N PHE A 352 9.02 15.90 -5.40
CA PHE A 352 7.81 15.13 -5.75
C PHE A 352 7.49 15.22 -7.23
N LEU A 353 7.53 16.43 -7.80
CA LEU A 353 7.31 16.63 -9.24
C LEU A 353 8.42 15.96 -10.05
N LYS A 354 9.70 16.10 -9.64
CA LYS A 354 10.82 15.42 -10.31
C LYS A 354 10.66 13.89 -10.30
N ALA A 355 10.22 13.32 -9.19
CA ALA A 355 9.91 11.90 -9.10
C ALA A 355 8.79 11.52 -10.07
N GLY A 356 7.70 12.30 -10.10
CA GLY A 356 6.60 12.09 -11.04
C GLY A 356 7.07 12.10 -12.49
N VAL A 357 7.92 13.06 -12.87
CA VAL A 357 8.53 13.15 -14.21
C VAL A 357 9.38 11.93 -14.52
N ALA A 358 10.29 11.54 -13.62
CA ALA A 358 11.14 10.36 -13.80
C ALA A 358 10.31 9.08 -14.00
N ILE A 359 9.25 8.91 -13.21
CA ILE A 359 8.32 7.78 -13.36
C ILE A 359 7.70 7.77 -14.75
N VAL A 360 7.00 8.84 -15.16
CA VAL A 360 6.30 8.82 -16.46
C VAL A 360 7.24 8.76 -17.67
N ASP A 361 8.49 9.22 -17.54
CA ASP A 361 9.53 9.07 -18.58
C ASP A 361 10.01 7.62 -18.74
N THR A 362 9.96 6.84 -17.67
CA THR A 362 10.46 5.46 -17.63
C THR A 362 9.37 4.41 -17.87
N LEU A 363 8.09 4.80 -17.79
CA LEU A 363 6.91 4.00 -18.12
C LEU A 363 6.65 3.82 -19.63
N ASN A 364 7.63 4.08 -20.50
CA ASN A 364 7.49 3.89 -21.94
C ASN A 364 8.11 2.54 -22.35
N PRO A 365 7.54 1.78 -23.29
CA PRO A 365 8.21 0.62 -23.90
C PRO A 365 9.65 0.89 -24.37
N LYS A 366 9.94 2.12 -24.83
CA LYS A 366 11.30 2.58 -25.19
C LYS A 366 12.21 2.83 -23.99
N GLY A 367 11.64 2.97 -22.81
CA GLY A 367 12.35 3.12 -21.53
C GLY A 367 13.19 1.90 -21.20
N GLY A 368 12.85 0.72 -21.74
CA GLY A 368 13.56 -0.55 -21.55
C GLY A 368 12.97 -1.40 -20.43
N LYS A 369 13.07 -2.73 -20.58
CA LYS A 369 12.52 -3.75 -19.67
C LYS A 369 13.04 -3.57 -18.23
N ALA A 370 12.18 -3.79 -17.24
CA ALA A 370 12.56 -3.76 -15.83
C ALA A 370 12.08 -5.00 -15.05
N GLY A 371 10.91 -5.53 -15.37
CA GLY A 371 10.32 -6.69 -14.68
C GLY A 371 10.49 -8.03 -15.42
N PRO A 372 10.06 -9.15 -14.80
CA PRO A 372 10.09 -10.47 -15.43
C PRO A 372 9.18 -10.57 -16.67
N TYR A 373 8.05 -9.86 -16.68
CA TYR A 373 7.08 -9.91 -17.78
C TYR A 373 7.49 -9.01 -18.96
N GLU A 374 7.08 -9.40 -20.17
CA GLU A 374 7.25 -8.57 -21.36
C GLU A 374 6.49 -7.25 -21.15
N ASP A 375 7.17 -6.12 -21.37
CA ASP A 375 6.68 -4.75 -21.18
C ASP A 375 6.50 -4.23 -19.73
N GLU A 376 6.90 -5.00 -18.70
CA GLU A 376 6.84 -4.49 -17.32
C GLU A 376 7.91 -3.41 -17.06
N SER A 377 7.44 -2.22 -16.70
CA SER A 377 8.26 -1.04 -16.38
C SER A 377 8.73 -0.99 -14.91
N TRP A 378 8.26 -1.90 -14.07
CA TRP A 378 8.59 -1.99 -12.65
C TRP A 378 9.65 -3.06 -12.39
N ILE A 379 10.57 -2.79 -11.47
CA ILE A 379 11.42 -3.84 -10.88
C ILE A 379 10.68 -4.53 -9.73
N ARG A 380 11.16 -5.71 -9.31
CA ARG A 380 10.53 -6.53 -8.27
C ARG A 380 11.58 -7.02 -7.25
N GLY A 381 12.01 -6.12 -6.37
CA GLY A 381 13.03 -6.35 -5.35
C GLY A 381 14.23 -5.42 -5.48
N ALA A 382 14.03 -4.12 -5.30
CA ALA A 382 15.05 -3.08 -5.56
C ALA A 382 16.40 -3.28 -4.85
N GLY A 383 16.44 -4.00 -3.72
CA GLY A 383 17.66 -4.35 -3.01
C GLY A 383 18.42 -5.56 -3.58
N PHE A 384 17.85 -6.32 -4.51
CA PHE A 384 18.48 -7.49 -5.12
C PHE A 384 19.24 -7.09 -6.38
N ASP A 385 20.41 -7.70 -6.65
CA ASP A 385 21.27 -7.31 -7.78
C ASP A 385 20.72 -7.72 -9.14
N ASP A 386 20.23 -8.94 -9.23
CA ASP A 386 19.72 -9.59 -10.44
C ASP A 386 18.54 -8.83 -11.08
N VAL A 387 17.69 -8.18 -10.28
CA VAL A 387 16.51 -7.47 -10.82
C VAL A 387 16.88 -6.21 -11.61
N TRP A 388 18.14 -5.75 -11.52
CA TRP A 388 18.62 -4.56 -12.24
C TRP A 388 19.40 -4.88 -13.52
N ASP A 389 19.65 -6.15 -13.82
CA ASP A 389 20.46 -6.57 -14.97
C ASP A 389 19.87 -6.09 -16.29
N ASN A 390 18.54 -6.13 -16.42
CA ASN A 390 17.82 -5.70 -17.61
C ASN A 390 17.52 -4.19 -17.65
N VAL A 391 17.72 -3.48 -16.53
CA VAL A 391 17.47 -2.05 -16.47
C VAL A 391 18.56 -1.30 -17.24
N PRO A 392 18.21 -0.40 -18.18
CA PRO A 392 19.20 0.40 -18.90
C PRO A 392 20.06 1.24 -17.98
N ASN A 393 21.29 1.55 -18.42
CA ASN A 393 22.17 2.46 -17.69
C ASN A 393 21.66 3.91 -17.77
N ALA A 394 22.01 4.72 -16.76
CA ALA A 394 21.62 6.13 -16.65
C ALA A 394 22.36 7.06 -17.63
#